data_AF-A0A9W6WM76-F1
#
_entry.id   AF-A0A9W6WM76-F1
#
_cell.length_a   1.000
_cell.length_b   1.000
_cell.length_c   1.000
_cell.angle_alpha   90.00
_cell.angle_beta   90.00
_cell.angle_gamma   90.00
#
_symmetry.space_group_name_H-M   'P 1'
#
loop_
_entity.id
_entity.type
_entity.pdbx_description
1 polymer ?
#
loop_
_entity_poly.entity_id
_entity_poly.type
_entity_poly.pdbx_seq_one_letter_code
_entity_poly.pdbx_strand_id
1 'polypeptide(L)'
;MMDLIVLMAKYVPENCHNPLFAIFNETVVIQDVQIQKRSYKLLTKLMETEGGLKSALAFISNILEIFLKTSDSTLAGAKSTRLSCILLVIQNLPVDYLHFIPAVLSEVIISTKNVNEKTRQTSYQTLIAMGNKMVEFDGAPIKNSLNDAEMPDGTATLKEFFTMCSAGLVGSTQHMVSAAITSLSCLFYEFHTRNY
;
A
#
# COMPACT_ATOMS: atom_id res chain seq x y z
N MET A 1 -9.98 -2.57 -24.70
CA MET A 1 -8.72 -3.37 -24.78
C MET A 1 -8.17 -3.70 -23.40
N MET A 2 -7.92 -2.73 -22.50
CA MET A 2 -7.41 -3.02 -21.15
C MET A 2 -8.29 -3.95 -20.28
N ASP A 3 -9.63 -3.91 -20.39
CA ASP A 3 -10.50 -4.80 -19.59
C ASP A 3 -10.25 -6.29 -19.88
N LEU A 4 -9.94 -6.62 -21.14
CA LEU A 4 -9.58 -7.99 -21.54
C LEU A 4 -8.27 -8.41 -20.89
N ILE A 5 -7.27 -7.52 -20.87
CA ILE A 5 -5.97 -7.77 -20.24
C ILE A 5 -6.17 -8.02 -18.73
N VAL A 6 -6.96 -7.20 -18.04
CA VAL A 6 -7.27 -7.39 -16.61
C VAL A 6 -7.94 -8.74 -16.34
N LEU A 7 -8.87 -9.17 -17.20
CA LEU A 7 -9.55 -10.47 -17.07
C LEU A 7 -8.63 -11.66 -17.34
N MET A 8 -7.71 -11.51 -18.30
CA MET A 8 -6.78 -12.56 -18.71
C MET A 8 -5.56 -12.65 -17.79
N ALA A 9 -5.22 -11.62 -17.01
CA ALA A 9 -4.00 -11.55 -16.20
C ALA A 9 -3.74 -12.79 -15.33
N LYS A 10 -4.79 -13.42 -14.79
CA LYS A 10 -4.70 -14.65 -13.98
C LYS A 10 -4.45 -15.94 -14.77
N TYR A 11 -4.56 -15.91 -16.09
CA TYR A 11 -4.44 -17.07 -16.99
C TYR A 11 -3.25 -16.95 -17.93
N VAL A 12 -2.52 -15.85 -17.83
CA VAL A 12 -1.37 -15.58 -18.69
C VAL A 12 -0.15 -16.35 -18.15
N PRO A 13 0.65 -17.00 -19.02
CA PRO A 13 1.86 -17.71 -18.60
C PRO A 13 2.95 -16.76 -18.09
N GLU A 14 3.88 -17.28 -17.27
CA GLU A 14 4.90 -16.47 -16.58
C GLU A 14 5.80 -15.66 -17.51
N ASN A 15 6.06 -16.15 -18.72
CA ASN A 15 6.85 -15.44 -19.74
C ASN A 15 6.23 -14.11 -20.18
N CYS A 16 4.93 -13.91 -19.96
CA CYS A 16 4.20 -12.70 -20.31
C CYS A 16 4.03 -11.74 -19.11
N HIS A 17 4.51 -12.08 -17.92
CA HIS A 17 4.39 -11.20 -16.75
C HIS A 17 5.23 -9.91 -16.89
N ASN A 18 6.45 -10.00 -17.42
CA ASN A 18 7.31 -8.83 -17.61
C ASN A 18 6.67 -7.75 -18.51
N PRO A 19 6.12 -8.11 -19.70
CA PRO A 19 5.31 -7.17 -20.49
C PRO A 19 4.12 -6.57 -19.74
N LEU A 20 3.43 -7.36 -18.88
CA LEU A 20 2.30 -6.84 -18.10
C LEU A 20 2.75 -5.80 -17.07
N PHE A 21 3.91 -5.98 -16.44
CA PHE A 21 4.48 -4.94 -15.56
C PHE A 21 4.89 -3.69 -16.33
N ALA A 22 5.49 -3.83 -17.52
CA ALA A 22 5.78 -2.68 -18.38
C ALA A 22 4.52 -1.90 -18.76
N ILE A 23 3.45 -2.61 -19.14
CA ILE A 23 2.13 -2.01 -19.41
C ILE A 23 1.61 -1.30 -18.16
N PHE A 24 1.65 -1.94 -16.99
CA PHE A 24 1.24 -1.32 -15.72
C PHE A 24 1.97 0.00 -15.47
N ASN A 25 3.29 0.02 -15.64
CA ASN A 25 4.14 1.18 -15.41
C ASN A 25 3.77 2.36 -16.32
N GLU A 26 3.51 2.08 -17.59
CA GLU A 26 3.13 3.09 -18.58
C GLU A 26 1.69 3.57 -18.38
N THR A 27 0.77 2.68 -18.01
CA THR A 27 -0.65 3.02 -17.96
C THR A 27 -1.05 3.68 -16.65
N VAL A 28 -0.42 3.34 -15.52
CA VAL A 28 -0.80 3.89 -14.20
C VAL A 28 -0.52 5.39 -14.06
N VAL A 29 0.42 5.93 -14.83
CA VAL A 29 0.76 7.37 -14.83
C VAL A 29 -0.17 8.22 -15.70
N ILE A 30 -0.93 7.59 -16.62
CA ILE A 30 -1.84 8.29 -17.52
C ILE A 30 -2.96 8.93 -16.70
N GLN A 31 -3.21 10.22 -16.96
CA GLN A 31 -4.22 11.03 -16.28
C GLN A 31 -5.64 10.73 -16.79
N ASP A 32 -6.04 9.47 -16.72
CA ASP A 32 -7.39 8.99 -17.02
C ASP A 32 -7.85 8.02 -15.92
N VAL A 33 -9.02 8.30 -15.32
CA VAL A 33 -9.54 7.56 -14.17
C VAL A 33 -9.72 6.07 -14.49
N GLN A 34 -10.23 5.74 -15.69
CA GLN A 34 -10.50 4.34 -16.03
C GLN A 34 -9.21 3.58 -16.28
N ILE A 35 -8.25 4.22 -16.95
CA ILE A 35 -6.92 3.65 -17.20
C ILE A 35 -6.19 3.38 -15.88
N GLN A 36 -6.15 4.34 -14.95
CA GLN A 36 -5.53 4.13 -13.63
C GLN A 36 -6.20 2.97 -12.87
N LYS A 37 -7.54 2.93 -12.83
CA LYS A 37 -8.28 1.83 -12.20
C LYS A 37 -7.94 0.48 -12.82
N ARG A 38 -7.86 0.40 -14.15
CA ARG A 38 -7.54 -0.84 -14.86
C ARG A 38 -6.09 -1.27 -14.59
N SER A 39 -5.17 -0.31 -14.51
CA SER A 39 -3.76 -0.56 -14.16
C SER A 39 -3.62 -1.19 -12.78
N TYR A 40 -4.21 -0.59 -11.75
CA TYR A 40 -4.17 -1.17 -10.40
C TYR A 40 -4.88 -2.54 -10.33
N LYS A 41 -6.02 -2.71 -11.02
CA LYS A 41 -6.69 -4.02 -11.10
C LYS A 41 -5.85 -5.09 -11.80
N LEU A 42 -5.12 -4.73 -12.85
CA LEU A 42 -4.22 -5.63 -13.55
C LEU A 42 -3.20 -6.22 -12.58
N LEU A 43 -2.51 -5.37 -11.82
CA LEU A 43 -1.53 -5.80 -10.83
C LEU A 43 -2.18 -6.66 -9.73
N THR A 44 -3.33 -6.22 -9.19
CA THR A 44 -4.07 -6.99 -8.18
C THR A 44 -4.45 -8.38 -8.69
N LYS A 45 -4.97 -8.51 -9.91
CA LYS A 45 -5.37 -9.81 -10.47
C LYS A 45 -4.20 -10.73 -10.81
N LEU A 46 -3.07 -10.15 -11.20
CA LEU A 46 -1.85 -10.92 -11.44
C LEU A 46 -1.36 -11.56 -10.12
N MET A 47 -1.31 -10.77 -9.05
CA MET A 47 -0.86 -11.18 -7.72
C MET A 47 -1.80 -12.18 -7.01
N GLU A 48 -3.01 -12.44 -7.53
CA GLU A 48 -3.92 -13.47 -7.00
C GLU A 48 -3.47 -14.90 -7.34
N THR A 49 -2.55 -15.06 -8.29
CA THR A 49 -1.98 -16.35 -8.68
C THR A 49 -0.61 -16.53 -8.05
N GLU A 50 -0.22 -17.77 -7.76
CA GLU A 50 1.10 -18.06 -7.17
C GLU A 50 2.26 -17.59 -8.08
N GLY A 51 2.20 -17.90 -9.37
CA GLY A 51 3.22 -17.48 -10.34
C GLY A 51 3.25 -15.96 -10.56
N GLY A 52 2.09 -15.31 -10.60
CA GLY A 52 1.99 -13.85 -10.72
C GLY A 52 2.47 -13.13 -9.46
N LEU A 53 2.19 -13.67 -8.27
CA LEU A 53 2.74 -13.16 -7.00
C LEU A 53 4.26 -13.29 -6.96
N LYS A 54 4.80 -14.47 -7.28
CA LYS A 54 6.25 -14.70 -7.36
C LYS A 54 6.93 -13.71 -8.32
N SER A 55 6.30 -13.46 -9.46
CA SER A 55 6.79 -12.49 -10.43
C SER A 55 6.71 -11.06 -9.89
N ALA A 56 5.59 -10.67 -9.26
CA ALA A 56 5.45 -9.34 -8.65
C ALA A 56 6.51 -9.11 -7.54
N LEU A 57 6.84 -10.14 -6.76
CA LEU A 57 7.92 -10.07 -5.77
C LEU A 57 9.29 -9.90 -6.41
N ALA A 58 9.55 -10.53 -7.55
CA ALA A 58 10.78 -10.30 -8.32
C ALA A 58 10.89 -8.86 -8.86
N PHE A 59 9.76 -8.21 -9.15
CA PHE A 59 9.69 -6.81 -9.61
C PHE A 59 9.33 -5.80 -8.50
N ILE A 60 9.35 -6.21 -7.24
CA ILE A 60 8.76 -5.44 -6.14
C ILE A 60 9.35 -4.04 -6.02
N SER A 61 10.68 -3.89 -6.14
CA SER A 61 11.35 -2.59 -6.06
C SER A 61 10.77 -1.57 -7.04
N ASN A 62 10.53 -1.96 -8.29
CA ASN A 62 9.97 -1.09 -9.32
C ASN A 62 8.48 -0.78 -9.05
N ILE A 63 7.73 -1.78 -8.61
CA ILE A 63 6.32 -1.61 -8.22
C ILE A 63 6.20 -0.56 -7.12
N LEU A 64 6.99 -0.69 -6.05
CA LEU A 64 6.96 0.24 -4.91
C LEU A 64 7.33 1.66 -5.34
N GLU A 65 8.39 1.82 -6.14
CA GLU A 65 8.80 3.12 -6.68
C GLU A 65 7.66 3.81 -7.44
N ILE A 66 6.90 3.04 -8.22
CA ILE A 66 5.76 3.56 -8.99
C ILE A 66 4.60 3.95 -8.07
N PHE A 67 4.32 3.18 -7.02
CA PHE A 67 3.33 3.58 -6.02
C PHE A 67 3.71 4.92 -5.38
N LEU A 68 4.98 5.12 -5.02
CA LEU A 68 5.45 6.39 -4.45
C LEU A 68 5.31 7.53 -5.45
N LYS A 69 5.78 7.34 -6.70
CA LYS A 69 5.70 8.35 -7.77
C LYS A 69 4.27 8.77 -8.13
N THR A 70 3.31 7.85 -8.01
CA THR A 70 1.91 8.09 -8.41
C THR A 70 1.01 8.52 -7.26
N SER A 71 1.53 8.70 -6.05
CA SER A 71 0.75 9.11 -4.88
C SER A 71 -0.03 10.41 -5.12
N ASP A 72 0.65 11.44 -5.62
CA ASP A 72 0.06 12.76 -5.83
C ASP A 72 -0.73 12.88 -7.15
N SER A 73 -0.42 12.03 -8.13
CA SER A 73 -1.03 12.05 -9.47
C SER A 73 -2.19 11.05 -9.64
N THR A 74 -2.54 10.30 -8.59
CA THR A 74 -3.68 9.37 -8.62
C THR A 74 -4.99 10.13 -8.50
N LEU A 75 -5.83 10.01 -9.52
CA LEU A 75 -7.12 10.68 -9.59
C LEU A 75 -8.08 10.13 -8.54
N ALA A 76 -8.96 10.98 -8.01
CA ALA A 76 -9.88 10.64 -6.92
C ALA A 76 -10.72 9.37 -7.21
N GLY A 77 -11.17 9.18 -8.45
CA GLY A 77 -11.94 8.00 -8.85
C GLY A 77 -11.14 6.68 -8.87
N ALA A 78 -9.81 6.75 -8.86
CA ALA A 78 -8.90 5.59 -8.87
C ALA A 78 -8.34 5.24 -7.48
N LYS A 79 -8.36 6.16 -6.51
CA LYS A 79 -7.81 5.97 -5.15
C LYS A 79 -8.31 4.70 -4.46
N SER A 80 -9.59 4.37 -4.61
CA SER A 80 -10.15 3.12 -4.05
C SER A 80 -9.44 1.87 -4.57
N THR A 81 -9.17 1.82 -5.87
CA THR A 81 -8.50 0.66 -6.50
C THR A 81 -7.00 0.65 -6.16
N ARG A 82 -6.37 1.82 -6.09
CA ARG A 82 -4.99 1.99 -5.61
C ARG A 82 -4.83 1.41 -4.20
N LEU A 83 -5.71 1.80 -3.27
CA LEU A 83 -5.66 1.31 -1.88
C LEU A 83 -5.85 -0.20 -1.77
N SER A 84 -6.73 -0.80 -2.57
CA SER A 84 -6.87 -2.26 -2.63
C SER A 84 -5.59 -2.94 -3.14
N CYS A 85 -4.87 -2.30 -4.05
CA CYS A 85 -3.59 -2.80 -4.54
C CYS A 85 -2.49 -2.64 -3.47
N ILE A 86 -2.42 -1.49 -2.79
CA ILE A 86 -1.52 -1.26 -1.64
C ILE A 86 -1.73 -2.33 -0.57
N LEU A 87 -2.99 -2.64 -0.22
CA LEU A 87 -3.29 -3.69 0.76
C LEU A 87 -2.62 -5.02 0.38
N LEU A 88 -2.76 -5.44 -0.87
CA LEU A 88 -2.20 -6.70 -1.35
C LEU A 88 -0.66 -6.69 -1.37
N VAL A 89 -0.07 -5.55 -1.74
CA VAL A 89 1.39 -5.35 -1.68
C VAL A 89 1.87 -5.44 -0.24
N ILE A 90 1.23 -4.77 0.72
CA ILE A 90 1.59 -4.81 2.14
C ILE A 90 1.49 -6.23 2.70
N GLN A 91 0.42 -6.97 2.38
CA GLN A 91 0.25 -8.36 2.83
C GLN A 91 1.41 -9.28 2.39
N ASN A 92 2.04 -8.98 1.26
CA ASN A 92 3.13 -9.77 0.69
C ASN A 92 4.50 -9.08 0.77
N LEU A 93 4.61 -7.98 1.52
CA LEU A 93 5.81 -7.17 1.57
C LEU A 93 6.99 -7.94 2.20
N PRO A 94 8.15 -8.06 1.52
CA PRO A 94 9.35 -8.66 2.09
C PRO A 94 10.03 -7.73 3.10
N VAL A 95 10.82 -8.30 4.01
CA VAL A 95 11.54 -7.59 5.08
C VAL A 95 12.43 -6.44 4.58
N ASP A 96 13.07 -6.59 3.42
CA ASP A 96 13.97 -5.57 2.85
C ASP A 96 13.24 -4.28 2.43
N TYR A 97 11.92 -4.36 2.25
CA TYR A 97 11.08 -3.30 1.70
C TYR A 97 10.14 -2.65 2.74
N LEU A 98 10.38 -2.87 4.04
CA LEU A 98 9.53 -2.32 5.11
C LEU A 98 9.46 -0.79 5.12
N HIS A 99 10.43 -0.10 4.51
CA HIS A 99 10.41 1.36 4.30
C HIS A 99 9.17 1.82 3.52
N PHE A 100 8.52 0.94 2.76
CA PHE A 100 7.29 1.28 2.06
C PHE A 100 6.11 1.57 3.00
N ILE A 101 6.07 0.94 4.19
CA ILE A 101 4.99 1.14 5.17
C ILE A 101 4.87 2.63 5.57
N PRO A 102 5.91 3.27 6.14
CA PRO A 102 5.83 4.69 6.51
C PRO A 102 5.60 5.60 5.30
N ALA A 103 6.13 5.25 4.13
CA ALA A 103 6.00 6.07 2.92
C ALA A 103 4.54 6.25 2.45
N VAL A 104 3.70 5.21 2.60
CA VAL A 104 2.28 5.28 2.21
C VAL A 104 1.32 5.41 3.39
N LEU A 105 1.84 5.46 4.62
CA LEU A 105 1.02 5.48 5.84
C LEU A 105 0.07 6.68 5.88
N SER A 106 0.55 7.87 5.52
CA SER A 106 -0.27 9.09 5.52
C SER A 106 -1.44 9.00 4.53
N GLU A 107 -1.20 8.44 3.34
CA GLU A 107 -2.22 8.18 2.32
C GLU A 107 -3.32 7.25 2.87
N VAL A 108 -2.92 6.18 3.56
CA VAL A 108 -3.84 5.20 4.15
C VAL A 108 -4.63 5.82 5.31
N ILE A 109 -3.97 6.56 6.22
CA ILE A 109 -4.63 7.24 7.35
C ILE A 109 -5.71 8.19 6.83
N ILE A 110 -5.39 9.08 5.88
CA ILE A 110 -6.37 10.04 5.33
C ILE A 110 -7.55 9.29 4.69
N SER A 111 -7.29 8.15 4.08
CA SER A 111 -8.31 7.33 3.39
C SER A 111 -9.31 6.64 4.33
N THR A 112 -9.02 6.55 5.63
CA THR A 112 -9.99 6.10 6.65
C THR A 112 -11.22 7.03 6.76
N LYS A 113 -11.08 8.28 6.32
CA LYS A 113 -12.15 9.29 6.28
C LYS A 113 -12.73 9.51 4.88
N ASN A 114 -12.47 8.62 3.93
CA ASN A 114 -13.00 8.73 2.58
C ASN A 114 -14.55 8.66 2.57
N VAL A 115 -15.20 9.35 1.64
CA VAL A 115 -16.67 9.31 1.47
C VAL A 115 -17.18 7.91 1.10
N ASN A 116 -16.36 7.12 0.40
CA ASN A 116 -16.68 5.77 -0.03
C ASN A 116 -16.41 4.75 1.09
N GLU A 117 -17.45 4.03 1.52
CA GLU A 117 -17.37 3.05 2.61
C GLU A 117 -16.38 1.92 2.36
N LYS A 118 -16.39 1.33 1.16
CA LYS A 118 -15.46 0.25 0.79
C LYS A 118 -14.01 0.72 0.85
N THR A 119 -13.78 1.99 0.53
CA THR A 119 -12.44 2.61 0.62
C THR A 119 -12.02 2.78 2.07
N ARG A 120 -12.93 3.23 2.95
CA ARG A 120 -12.65 3.29 4.39
C ARG A 120 -12.31 1.91 4.96
N GLN A 121 -13.13 0.90 4.63
CA GLN A 121 -12.90 -0.49 5.08
C GLN A 121 -11.55 -1.02 4.62
N THR A 122 -11.20 -0.82 3.35
CA THR A 122 -9.90 -1.22 2.80
C THR A 122 -8.77 -0.50 3.53
N SER A 123 -8.93 0.78 3.87
CA SER A 123 -7.92 1.57 4.59
C SER A 123 -7.66 1.01 5.99
N TYR A 124 -8.71 0.66 6.74
CA TYR A 124 -8.54 0.00 8.05
C TYR A 124 -7.88 -1.38 7.93
N GLN A 125 -8.25 -2.17 6.92
CA GLN A 125 -7.60 -3.45 6.64
C GLN A 125 -6.11 -3.26 6.32
N THR A 126 -5.76 -2.21 5.56
CA THR A 126 -4.35 -1.88 5.26
C THR A 126 -3.59 -1.47 6.51
N LEU A 127 -4.16 -0.67 7.40
CA LEU A 127 -3.53 -0.30 8.68
C LEU A 127 -3.25 -1.53 9.54
N ILE A 128 -4.22 -2.45 9.64
CA ILE A 128 -4.05 -3.70 10.38
C ILE A 128 -2.98 -4.58 9.72
N ALA A 129 -2.97 -4.68 8.39
CA ALA A 129 -1.95 -5.42 7.64
C ALA A 129 -0.54 -4.84 7.85
N MET A 130 -0.40 -3.52 7.87
CA MET A 130 0.86 -2.84 8.20
C MET A 130 1.32 -3.19 9.62
N GLY A 131 0.43 -3.08 10.62
CA GLY A 131 0.76 -3.46 12.00
C GLY A 131 1.16 -4.93 12.13
N ASN A 132 0.47 -5.83 11.43
CA ASN A 132 0.84 -7.26 11.39
C ASN A 132 2.21 -7.48 10.75
N LYS A 133 2.56 -6.74 9.69
CA LYS A 133 3.90 -6.81 9.08
C LYS A 133 5.01 -6.32 10.02
N MET A 134 4.72 -5.29 10.81
CA MET A 134 5.66 -4.78 11.83
C MET A 134 5.90 -5.79 12.94
N VAL A 135 4.89 -6.62 13.26
CA VAL A 135 4.99 -7.72 14.23
C VAL A 135 5.69 -8.95 13.62
N GLU A 136 5.36 -9.29 12.37
CA GLU A 136 5.95 -10.43 11.64
C GLU A 136 7.47 -10.31 11.53
N PHE A 137 7.97 -9.09 11.33
CA PHE A 137 9.39 -8.79 11.19
C PHE A 137 9.94 -8.01 12.40
N ASP A 138 9.44 -8.28 13.60
CA ASP A 138 9.87 -7.57 14.82
C ASP A 138 11.40 -7.57 14.97
N GLY A 139 11.98 -6.39 15.20
CA GLY A 139 13.43 -6.18 15.28
C GLY A 139 14.15 -5.95 13.94
N ALA A 140 13.48 -6.10 12.80
CA ALA A 140 14.11 -5.86 11.49
C ALA A 140 14.33 -4.35 11.24
N PRO A 141 15.41 -3.96 10.53
CA PRO A 141 15.68 -2.56 10.22
C PRO A 141 14.70 -2.01 9.16
N ILE A 142 14.19 -0.81 9.39
CA ILE A 142 13.39 -0.05 8.41
C ILE A 142 14.25 1.08 7.86
N LYS A 143 14.64 0.97 6.60
CA LYS A 143 15.51 1.95 5.92
C LYS A 143 14.71 3.15 5.41
N ASN A 144 14.20 3.98 6.32
CA ASN A 144 13.42 5.18 5.98
C ASN A 144 14.22 6.16 5.11
N SER A 145 15.54 6.18 5.28
CA SER A 145 16.49 6.95 4.46
C SER A 145 16.39 6.69 2.95
N LEU A 146 15.80 5.55 2.53
CA LEU A 146 15.51 5.26 1.12
C LEU A 146 14.36 6.07 0.54
N ASN A 147 13.42 6.53 1.38
CA ASN A 147 12.31 7.39 0.96
C ASN A 147 12.67 8.87 1.09
N ASP A 148 13.32 9.22 2.20
CA ASP A 148 13.69 10.58 2.54
C ASP A 148 14.99 10.54 3.35
N ALA A 149 16.04 11.17 2.82
CA ALA A 149 17.38 11.17 3.44
C ALA A 149 17.40 11.82 4.83
N GLU A 150 16.42 12.66 5.16
CA GLU A 150 16.30 13.32 6.46
C GLU A 150 15.55 12.46 7.49
N MET A 151 14.84 11.41 7.05
CA MET A 151 14.14 10.51 7.96
C MET A 151 15.09 9.48 8.56
N PRO A 152 15.18 9.38 9.89
CA PRO A 152 16.03 8.38 10.54
C PRO A 152 15.49 6.97 10.26
N ASP A 153 16.42 6.04 10.03
CA ASP A 153 16.09 4.63 9.95
C ASP A 153 15.46 4.14 11.27
N GLY A 154 14.46 3.28 11.14
CA GLY A 154 13.68 2.75 12.25
C GLY A 154 13.91 1.27 12.46
N THR A 155 13.14 0.70 13.38
CA THR A 155 13.05 -0.74 13.59
C THR A 155 11.60 -1.15 13.52
N ALA A 156 11.33 -2.26 12.84
CA ALA A 156 10.01 -2.85 12.77
C ALA A 156 9.63 -3.33 14.16
N THR A 157 8.78 -2.55 14.82
CA THR A 157 8.16 -2.91 16.09
C THR A 157 6.75 -2.34 16.08
N LEU A 158 5.85 -2.98 16.82
CA LEU A 158 4.49 -2.45 16.96
C LEU A 158 4.50 -1.05 17.59
N LYS A 159 5.38 -0.81 18.58
CA LYS A 159 5.54 0.50 19.22
C LYS A 159 5.93 1.59 18.21
N GLU A 160 6.89 1.29 17.34
CA GLU A 160 7.31 2.23 16.30
C GLU A 160 6.16 2.53 15.32
N PHE A 161 5.39 1.51 14.94
CA PHE A 161 4.22 1.70 14.08
C PHE A 161 3.17 2.65 14.71
N PHE A 162 2.85 2.47 16.01
CA PHE A 162 1.96 3.39 16.73
C PHE A 162 2.55 4.81 16.82
N THR A 163 3.86 4.94 16.96
CA THR A 163 4.56 6.22 16.97
C THR A 163 4.43 6.93 15.62
N MET A 164 4.63 6.21 14.51
CA MET A 164 4.41 6.71 13.15
C MET A 164 2.96 7.14 12.92
N CYS A 165 1.96 6.36 13.37
CA CYS A 165 0.56 6.74 13.27
C CYS A 165 0.24 7.99 14.12
N SER A 166 0.88 8.14 15.27
CA SER A 166 0.69 9.28 16.17
C SER A 166 1.24 10.58 15.61
N ALA A 167 2.23 10.53 14.69
CA ALA A 167 2.69 11.72 13.98
C ALA A 167 1.55 12.43 13.22
N GLY A 168 0.53 11.68 12.78
CA GLY A 168 -0.68 12.23 12.17
C GLY A 168 -1.50 13.15 13.08
N LEU A 169 -1.32 13.06 14.41
CA LEU A 169 -1.95 13.96 15.38
C LEU A 169 -1.34 15.37 15.37
N VAL A 170 -0.11 15.51 14.89
CA VAL A 170 0.57 16.81 14.68
C VAL A 170 0.17 17.43 13.32
N GLY A 171 -0.72 16.77 12.58
CA GLY A 171 -1.19 17.23 11.27
C GLY A 171 -1.80 18.63 11.32
N SER A 172 -1.55 19.43 10.28
CA SER A 172 -2.00 20.82 10.17
C SER A 172 -3.50 20.99 9.92
N THR A 173 -4.22 19.92 9.55
CA THR A 173 -5.65 19.97 9.23
C THR A 173 -6.47 19.13 10.20
N GLN A 174 -7.64 19.64 10.58
CA GLN A 174 -8.60 18.91 11.42
C GLN A 174 -9.01 17.57 10.79
N HIS A 175 -9.03 17.49 9.45
CA HIS A 175 -9.30 16.25 8.73
C HIS A 175 -8.23 15.19 9.02
N MET A 176 -6.94 15.56 8.96
CA MET A 176 -5.84 14.65 9.25
C MET A 176 -5.85 14.19 10.71
N VAL A 177 -6.03 15.12 11.65
CA VAL A 177 -6.08 14.79 13.10
C VAL A 177 -7.23 13.82 13.39
N SER A 178 -8.43 14.06 12.85
CA SER A 178 -9.57 13.15 13.02
C SER A 178 -9.30 11.77 12.40
N ALA A 179 -8.64 11.71 11.23
CA ALA A 179 -8.27 10.46 10.58
C ALA A 179 -7.26 9.67 11.41
N ALA A 180 -6.24 10.34 11.96
CA ALA A 180 -5.24 9.75 12.82
C ALA A 180 -5.85 9.18 14.11
N ILE A 181 -6.75 9.92 14.77
CA ILE A 181 -7.48 9.43 15.95
C ILE A 181 -8.26 8.16 15.61
N THR A 182 -9.01 8.17 14.50
CA THR A 182 -9.82 7.00 14.11
C THR A 182 -8.96 5.79 13.76
N SER A 183 -7.82 6.03 13.09
CA SER A 183 -6.83 5.01 12.76
C SER A 183 -6.22 4.38 14.01
N LEU A 184 -5.79 5.21 14.96
CA LEU A 184 -5.25 4.76 16.25
C LEU A 184 -6.28 3.98 17.05
N SER A 185 -7.53 4.46 17.15
CA SER A 185 -8.60 3.73 17.83
C SER A 185 -8.82 2.33 17.24
N CYS A 186 -8.81 2.21 15.92
CA CYS A 186 -8.90 0.91 15.24
C CYS A 186 -7.71 0.01 15.57
N LEU A 187 -6.49 0.54 15.54
CA LEU A 187 -5.27 -0.21 15.83
C LEU A 187 -5.20 -0.64 17.31
N PHE A 188 -5.56 0.23 18.25
CA PHE A 188 -5.67 -0.13 19.66
C PHE A 188 -6.66 -1.27 19.86
N TYR A 189 -7.85 -1.19 19.25
CA TYR A 189 -8.82 -2.26 19.33
C TYR A 189 -8.32 -3.57 18.69
N GLU A 190 -7.58 -3.53 17.59
CA GLU A 190 -7.05 -4.75 16.98
C GLU A 190 -5.94 -5.40 17.83
N PHE A 191 -5.05 -4.59 18.41
CA PHE A 191 -3.84 -5.08 19.06
C PHE A 191 -3.92 -5.16 20.60
N HIS A 192 -5.00 -4.72 21.25
CA HIS A 192 -5.12 -4.75 22.72
C HIS A 192 -5.07 -6.14 23.37
N THR A 193 -5.52 -7.18 22.66
CA THR A 193 -5.60 -8.57 23.18
C THR A 193 -4.37 -9.40 22.85
N ARG A 194 -3.46 -8.88 22.03
CA ARG A 194 -2.27 -9.63 21.62
C ARG A 194 -1.17 -9.39 22.65
N ASN A 195 -0.87 -10.42 23.44
CA ASN A 195 0.27 -10.41 24.35
C ASN A 195 1.57 -10.47 23.52
N TYR A 196 2.29 -9.36 23.42
CA TYR A 196 3.64 -9.27 22.87
C TYR A 196 4.65 -9.13 24.00
#